data_AF-A0A9E7PM63-F1
#
_entry.id   AF-A0A9E7PM63-F1
#
_cell.length_a   1.000
_cell.length_b   1.000
_cell.length_c   1.000
_cell.angle_alpha   90.00
_cell.angle_beta   90.00
_cell.angle_gamma   90.00
#
_symmetry.space_group_name_H-M   'P 1'
#
loop_
_entity.id
_entity.type
_entity.pdbx_description
1 polymer ?
#
loop_
_entity_poly.entity_id
_entity_poly.type
_entity_poly.pdbx_seq_one_letter_code
_entity_poly.pdbx_strand_id
1 'polypeptide(L)'
;MPEKLDALPIINYFIDKLELDDILKCAMPHADPSNHIMPHISIGIVLRNIIAGRLALYNFKDWVDPFAPQLFHLNSEQVDYINDDRVGRAL
;
A
#
# COMPACT_ATOMS: atom_id res chain seq x y z
N MET A 1 10.97 9.95 -14.41
CA MET A 1 10.04 11.07 -14.10
C MET A 1 10.25 11.44 -12.63
N PRO A 2 10.05 12.70 -12.20
CA PRO A 2 10.12 13.04 -10.78
C PRO A 2 9.04 12.28 -9.99
N GLU A 3 9.37 11.82 -8.78
CA GLU A 3 8.43 11.12 -7.90
C GLU A 3 7.28 12.06 -7.50
N LYS A 4 6.06 11.53 -7.54
CA LYS A 4 4.84 12.19 -7.09
C LYS A 4 4.70 11.98 -5.57
N LEU A 5 4.31 13.03 -4.83
CA LEU A 5 4.02 12.94 -3.40
C LEU A 5 2.50 13.05 -3.11
N ASP A 6 1.82 14.02 -3.73
CA ASP A 6 0.37 14.27 -3.58
C ASP A 6 -0.05 14.36 -2.09
N ALA A 7 -1.26 13.91 -1.73
CA ALA A 7 -1.76 13.89 -0.35
C ALA A 7 -1.09 12.84 0.57
N LEU A 8 -0.30 11.91 0.03
CA LEU A 8 0.25 10.78 0.80
C LEU A 8 1.09 11.18 2.02
N PRO A 9 1.95 12.23 1.99
CA PRO A 9 2.70 12.64 3.17
C PRO A 9 1.81 13.03 4.35
N ILE A 10 0.69 13.71 4.08
CA ILE A 10 -0.27 14.11 5.12
C ILE A 10 -1.02 12.89 5.63
N ILE A 11 -1.44 11.98 4.73
CA ILE A 11 -2.12 10.74 5.09
C ILE A 11 -1.20 9.88 5.97
N ASN A 12 0.06 9.70 5.58
CA ASN A 12 1.05 8.93 6.32
C ASN A 12 1.31 9.52 7.70
N TYR A 13 1.39 10.86 7.83
CA TYR A 13 1.50 11.50 9.14
C TYR A 13 0.38 11.06 10.11
N PHE A 14 -0.87 10.93 9.63
CA PHE A 14 -1.96 10.47 10.48
C PHE A 14 -1.97 8.95 10.68
N ILE A 15 -1.62 8.17 9.66
CA ILE A 15 -1.47 6.71 9.78
C ILE A 15 -0.43 6.37 10.86
N ASP A 16 0.72 7.04 10.84
CA ASP A 16 1.79 6.85 11.82
C ASP A 16 1.35 7.26 13.22
N LYS A 17 0.64 8.39 13.34
CA LYS A 17 0.08 8.86 14.63
C LYS A 17 -0.95 7.90 15.24
N LEU A 18 -1.65 7.15 14.40
CA LEU A 18 -2.62 6.16 14.82
C LEU A 18 -2.00 4.77 15.03
N GLU A 19 -0.68 4.62 14.79
CA GLU A 19 0.05 3.35 14.82
C GLU A 19 -0.63 2.28 13.94
N LEU A 20 -1.29 2.71 12.87
CA LEU A 20 -2.25 1.87 12.16
C LEU A 20 -1.56 0.70 11.45
N ASP A 21 -0.37 0.91 10.90
CA ASP A 21 0.39 -0.16 10.26
C ASP A 21 0.82 -1.24 11.28
N ASP A 22 1.14 -0.86 12.52
CA ASP A 22 1.44 -1.82 13.60
C ASP A 22 0.19 -2.58 14.06
N ILE A 23 -0.96 -1.89 14.16
CA ILE A 23 -2.25 -2.52 14.45
C ILE A 23 -2.59 -3.55 13.36
N LEU A 24 -2.48 -3.18 12.08
CA LEU A 24 -2.75 -4.06 10.96
C LEU A 24 -1.80 -5.25 10.92
N LYS A 25 -0.51 -5.03 11.19
CA LYS A 25 0.50 -6.09 11.26
C LYS A 25 0.21 -7.08 12.40
N CYS A 26 -0.24 -6.60 13.56
CA CYS A 26 -0.63 -7.45 14.69
C CYS A 26 -1.91 -8.24 14.40
N ALA A 27 -2.88 -7.62 13.74
CA ALA A 27 -4.14 -8.26 13.37
C ALA A 27 -3.97 -9.32 12.28
N MET A 28 -2.94 -9.20 11.43
CA MET A 28 -2.69 -10.06 10.28
C MET A 28 -1.23 -10.54 10.23
N PRO A 29 -0.83 -11.43 11.16
CA PRO A 29 0.56 -11.85 11.31
C PRO A 29 1.03 -12.84 10.24
N HIS A 30 0.11 -13.46 9.49
CA HIS A 30 0.43 -14.53 8.53
C HIS A 30 0.25 -14.04 7.09
N ALA A 31 1.29 -14.23 6.29
CA ALA A 31 1.17 -14.23 4.83
C ALA A 31 1.01 -15.66 4.33
N ASP A 32 0.19 -15.84 3.29
CA ASP A 32 0.25 -17.05 2.48
C ASP A 32 1.67 -17.15 1.88
N PRO A 33 2.38 -18.28 1.99
CA PRO A 33 3.72 -18.46 1.41
C PRO A 33 3.81 -18.15 -0.09
N SER A 34 2.68 -18.24 -0.80
CA SER A 34 2.59 -17.89 -2.22
C SER A 34 2.49 -16.38 -2.49
N ASN A 35 2.16 -15.57 -1.46
CA ASN A 35 2.04 -14.13 -1.56
C ASN A 35 3.37 -13.43 -1.26
N HIS A 36 3.80 -12.60 -2.20
CA HIS A 36 5.05 -11.83 -2.11
C HIS A 36 4.89 -10.52 -1.32
N ILE A 37 3.65 -10.20 -0.92
CA ILE A 37 3.28 -8.99 -0.18
C ILE A 37 2.49 -9.41 1.05
N MET A 38 2.82 -8.83 2.19
CA MET A 38 2.12 -9.10 3.45
C MET A 38 0.71 -8.47 3.43
N PRO A 39 -0.32 -9.13 4.00
CA PRO A 39 -1.69 -8.61 4.00
C PRO A 39 -1.84 -7.19 4.56
N HIS A 40 -1.13 -6.86 5.64
CA HIS A 40 -1.16 -5.52 6.24
C HIS A 40 -0.65 -4.43 5.28
N ILE A 41 0.31 -4.75 4.42
CA ILE A 41 0.81 -3.83 3.39
C ILE A 41 -0.27 -3.61 2.33
N SER A 42 -0.87 -4.68 1.83
CA SER A 42 -1.95 -4.59 0.82
C SER A 42 -3.11 -3.73 1.33
N ILE A 43 -3.57 -3.96 2.55
CA ILE A 43 -4.63 -3.16 3.18
C ILE A 43 -4.18 -1.71 3.38
N GLY A 44 -2.93 -1.49 3.80
CA GLY A 44 -2.36 -0.15 3.92
C GLY A 44 -2.38 0.64 2.62
N ILE A 45 -2.13 -0.02 1.48
CA ILE A 45 -2.19 0.57 0.14
C ILE A 45 -3.62 0.90 -0.26
N VAL A 46 -4.56 -0.04 -0.07
CA VAL A 46 -5.99 0.18 -0.36
C VAL A 46 -6.55 1.33 0.48
N LEU A 47 -6.20 1.39 1.76
CA LEU A 47 -6.63 2.45 2.65
C LEU A 47 -6.15 3.83 2.18
N ARG A 48 -4.84 3.95 1.87
CA ARG A 48 -4.25 5.19 1.35
C ARG A 48 -4.94 5.62 0.03
N ASN A 49 -5.26 4.66 -0.84
CA ASN A 49 -6.02 4.93 -2.07
C ASN A 49 -7.42 5.50 -1.80
N ILE A 50 -8.17 4.89 -0.88
CA ILE A 50 -9.53 5.31 -0.52
C ILE A 50 -9.50 6.72 0.08
N ILE A 51 -8.56 7.01 0.98
CA ILE A 51 -8.42 8.31 1.64
C ILE A 51 -8.02 9.40 0.63
N ALA A 52 -7.13 9.09 -0.31
CA ALA A 52 -6.65 10.04 -1.32
C ALA A 52 -7.69 10.41 -2.40
N GLY A 53 -8.90 9.85 -2.36
CA GLY A 53 -10.01 10.27 -3.22
C GLY A 53 -10.63 9.18 -4.10
N ARG A 54 -10.48 7.89 -3.75
CA ARG A 54 -11.10 6.74 -4.46
C ARG A 54 -10.84 6.76 -5.97
N LEU A 55 -9.57 6.71 -6.36
CA LEU A 55 -9.24 6.40 -7.75
C LEU A 55 -9.77 4.99 -8.07
N ALA A 56 -10.17 4.75 -9.32
CA ALA A 56 -10.63 3.43 -9.72
C ALA A 56 -9.56 2.39 -9.36
N LEU A 57 -9.95 1.33 -8.65
CA LEU A 57 -9.06 0.28 -8.14
C LEU A 57 -8.47 -0.64 -9.23
N TYR A 58 -8.63 -0.25 -10.50
CA TYR A 58 -8.08 -0.97 -11.64
C TYR A 58 -6.72 -0.38 -11.97
N ASN A 59 -5.73 -1.25 -12.16
CA ASN A 59 -4.33 -0.91 -12.35
C ASN A 59 -3.69 -0.23 -11.13
N PHE A 60 -3.75 -0.89 -9.96
CA PHE A 60 -3.01 -0.47 -8.76
C PHE A 60 -1.54 -0.16 -9.05
N LYS A 61 -0.92 -0.93 -9.95
CA LYS A 61 0.44 -0.68 -10.40
C LYS A 61 0.59 0.71 -11.03
N ASP A 62 -0.24 1.04 -12.00
CA ASP A 62 -0.21 2.36 -12.68
C ASP A 62 -0.45 3.52 -11.70
N TRP A 63 -1.23 3.28 -10.64
CA TRP A 63 -1.43 4.28 -9.59
C TRP A 63 -0.23 4.41 -8.64
N VAL A 64 0.43 3.31 -8.27
CA VAL A 64 1.56 3.28 -7.33
C VAL A 64 2.86 3.75 -8.00
N ASP A 65 3.09 3.36 -9.25
CA ASP A 65 4.33 3.59 -10.02
C ASP A 65 4.85 5.05 -10.01
N PRO A 66 4.00 6.10 -10.04
CA PRO A 66 4.47 7.48 -10.00
C PRO A 66 5.00 7.92 -8.63
N PHE A 67 4.71 7.20 -7.55
CA PHE A 67 5.06 7.57 -6.19
C PHE A 67 6.33 6.86 -5.70
N ALA A 68 7.05 7.50 -4.78
CA ALA A 68 8.17 6.86 -4.10
C ALA A 68 7.67 5.62 -3.32
N PRO A 69 8.30 4.43 -3.43
CA PRO A 69 7.85 3.20 -2.77
C PRO A 69 7.67 3.35 -1.25
N GLN A 70 8.51 4.20 -0.64
CA GLN A 70 8.52 4.44 0.80
C GLN A 70 7.24 5.14 1.27
N LEU A 71 6.48 5.81 0.39
CA LEU A 71 5.17 6.38 0.75
C LEU A 71 4.11 5.30 1.01
N PHE A 72 4.35 4.08 0.55
CA PHE A 72 3.51 2.91 0.80
C PHE A 72 4.16 1.88 1.73
N HIS A 73 5.28 2.25 2.37
CA HIS A 73 6.09 1.36 3.20
C HIS A 73 6.58 0.12 2.44
N LEU A 74 6.81 0.29 1.14
CA LEU A 74 7.38 -0.70 0.23
C LEU A 74 8.87 -0.43 -0.01
N ASN A 75 9.61 -1.48 -0.30
CA ASN A 75 10.90 -1.40 -1.00
C ASN A 75 10.69 -1.47 -2.52
N SER A 76 11.74 -1.14 -3.29
CA SER A 76 11.66 -1.07 -4.75
C SER A 76 11.30 -2.41 -5.42
N GLU A 77 11.75 -3.54 -4.86
CA GLU A 77 11.45 -4.87 -5.39
C GLU A 77 9.98 -5.25 -5.15
N GLN A 78 9.38 -4.75 -4.06
CA GLN A 78 7.99 -5.02 -3.72
C GLN A 78 7.00 -4.31 -4.64
N VAL A 79 7.40 -3.18 -5.26
CA VAL A 79 6.55 -2.44 -6.20
C VAL A 79 6.20 -3.30 -7.41
N ASP A 80 7.14 -4.11 -7.91
CA ASP A 80 6.89 -5.00 -9.05
C ASP A 80 5.86 -6.09 -8.78
N TYR A 81 5.60 -6.40 -7.52
CA TYR A 81 4.57 -7.35 -7.10
C TYR A 81 3.20 -6.71 -6.89
N ILE A 82 3.07 -5.38 -7.01
CA ILE A 82 1.80 -4.70 -6.88
C ILE A 82 0.99 -4.87 -8.17
N ASN A 83 -0.15 -5.54 -8.06
CA ASN A 83 -1.22 -5.55 -9.05
C ASN A 83 -2.53 -5.98 -8.40
N ASP A 84 -3.64 -5.69 -9.07
CA ASP A 84 -5.00 -5.89 -8.55
C ASP A 84 -5.25 -7.33 -8.08
N ASP A 85 -4.72 -8.31 -8.82
CA ASP A 85 -4.88 -9.74 -8.54
C ASP A 85 -4.12 -10.19 -7.28
N ARG A 86 -2.89 -9.68 -7.07
CA ARG A 86 -2.10 -9.95 -5.86
C ARG A 86 -2.59 -9.17 -4.64
N VAL A 87 -2.98 -7.91 -4.83
CA VAL A 87 -3.61 -7.10 -3.78
C VAL A 87 -4.91 -7.75 -3.34
N GLY A 88 -5.75 -8.18 -4.30
CA GLY A 88 -7.00 -8.88 -4.05
C GLY A 88 -6.82 -10.22 -3.34
N ARG A 89 -5.81 -11.02 -3.70
CA ARG A 89 -5.48 -12.29 -2.99
C ARG A 89 -4.89 -12.09 -1.59
N ALA A 90 -4.42 -10.90 -1.27
CA ALA A 90 -3.86 -10.57 0.04
C ALA A 90 -4.91 -9.98 1.01
N LEU A 91 -6.15 -9.78 0.54
CA LEU A 91 -7.33 -9.41 1.34
C LEU A 91 -8.09 -10.66 1.78
#